data_AF-A0AAW3EZS6-F1
#
_entry.id   AF-A0AAW3EZS6-F1
#
_cell.length_a   1.000
_cell.length_b   1.000
_cell.length_c   1.000
_cell.angle_alpha   90.00
_cell.angle_beta   90.00
_cell.angle_gamma   90.00
#
_symmetry.space_group_name_H-M   'P 1'
#
loop_
_entity.id
_entity.type
_entity.pdbx_description
1 polymer ?
#
loop_
_entity_poly.entity_id
_entity_poly.type
_entity_poly.pdbx_seq_one_letter_code
_entity_poly.pdbx_strand_id
1 'polypeptide(L)'
;MPFGIKVSCIYPGRFRTDFLDRSSVQYGDITIDDYAEFSAARIKSLDANNHQQAGDPQKFALAIVNLASNNEPPVWLAGGSEGYRVFVAKADALRDNAERWKDVSTALDVKD
;
A
#
# COMPACT_ATOMS: atom_id res chain seq x y z
N MET A 1 -11.99 -10.21 20.38
CA MET A 1 -12.24 -11.29 19.40
C MET A 1 -12.21 -12.63 20.13
N PRO A 2 -13.15 -13.56 19.87
CA PRO A 2 -13.36 -14.76 20.70
C PRO A 2 -12.17 -15.75 20.74
N PHE A 3 -11.23 -15.66 19.79
CA PHE A 3 -10.13 -16.62 19.65
C PHE A 3 -8.75 -16.07 20.04
N GLY A 4 -8.65 -14.83 20.52
CA GLY A 4 -7.36 -14.21 20.87
C GLY A 4 -6.41 -13.94 19.68
N ILE A 5 -6.85 -14.19 18.44
CA ILE A 5 -6.08 -13.90 17.22
C ILE A 5 -6.11 -12.40 16.92
N LYS A 6 -4.93 -11.83 16.69
CA LYS A 6 -4.73 -10.44 16.30
C LYS A 6 -4.30 -10.39 14.84
N VAL A 7 -4.83 -9.44 14.08
CA VAL A 7 -4.57 -9.30 12.65
C VAL A 7 -4.20 -7.86 12.34
N SER A 8 -3.12 -7.68 11.59
CA SER A 8 -2.67 -6.39 11.09
C SER A 8 -2.40 -6.48 9.60
N CYS A 9 -2.85 -5.47 8.86
CA CYS A 9 -2.50 -5.24 7.47
C CYS A 9 -1.45 -4.14 7.38
N ILE A 10 -0.32 -4.46 6.78
CA ILE A 10 0.82 -3.55 6.64
C ILE A 10 0.82 -3.01 5.22
N TYR A 11 0.91 -1.70 5.07
CA TYR A 11 1.06 -0.98 3.81
C TYR A 11 2.51 -0.51 3.65
N PRO A 12 3.43 -1.38 3.18
CA PRO A 12 4.81 -0.97 2.98
C PRO A 12 4.91 0.06 1.85
N GLY A 13 5.77 1.06 2.04
CA GLY A 13 6.37 1.80 0.94
C GLY A 13 7.39 0.96 0.18
N ARG A 14 8.25 1.61 -0.60
CA ARG A 14 9.32 0.92 -1.33
C ARG A 14 10.50 0.62 -0.40
N PHE A 15 10.85 -0.67 -0.27
CA PHE A 15 12.00 -1.17 0.50
C PHE A 15 13.05 -1.82 -0.43
N ARG A 16 14.34 -1.69 -0.08
CA ARG A 16 15.48 -2.28 -0.82
C ARG A 16 15.52 -3.79 -0.61
N THR A 17 14.62 -4.49 -1.28
CA THR A 17 14.53 -5.95 -1.34
C THR A 17 14.74 -6.39 -2.78
N ASP A 18 14.86 -7.69 -2.99
CA ASP A 18 14.95 -8.28 -4.33
C ASP A 18 13.59 -8.28 -5.05
N PHE A 19 12.56 -7.59 -4.53
CA PHE A 19 11.23 -7.56 -5.14
C PHE A 19 11.22 -7.01 -6.58
N LEU A 20 12.10 -6.06 -6.91
CA LEU A 20 12.28 -5.54 -8.27
C LEU A 20 13.42 -6.24 -9.03
N ASP A 21 14.10 -7.19 -8.41
CA ASP A 21 15.11 -7.99 -9.08
C ASP A 21 14.46 -8.94 -10.09
N ARG A 22 15.12 -9.22 -11.21
CA ARG A 22 14.63 -10.13 -12.25
C ARG A 22 14.47 -11.57 -11.76
N SER A 23 15.08 -11.94 -10.63
CA SER A 23 14.83 -13.22 -9.95
C SER A 23 13.46 -13.30 -9.26
N SER A 24 12.79 -12.18 -9.02
CA SER A 24 11.54 -12.08 -8.26
C SER A 24 10.43 -11.42 -9.05
N VAL A 25 10.71 -10.26 -9.66
CA VAL A 25 9.71 -9.51 -10.42
C VAL A 25 9.30 -10.29 -11.67
N GLN A 26 7.99 -10.41 -11.86
CA GLN A 26 7.40 -10.98 -13.06
C GLN A 26 6.53 -9.90 -13.71
N TYR A 27 6.74 -9.69 -15.00
CA TYR A 27 5.91 -8.79 -15.81
C TYR A 27 4.92 -9.61 -16.63
N GLY A 28 3.75 -9.05 -16.88
CA GLY A 28 2.77 -9.67 -17.77
C GLY A 28 3.33 -9.84 -19.17
N ASP A 29 2.94 -10.92 -19.84
CA ASP A 29 3.31 -11.28 -21.21
C ASP A 29 2.31 -10.77 -22.26
N ILE A 30 1.11 -10.37 -21.83
CA ILE A 30 0.10 -9.76 -22.68
C ILE A 30 0.40 -8.27 -22.87
N THR A 31 0.55 -7.86 -24.14
CA THR A 31 0.64 -6.45 -24.53
C THR A 31 -0.68 -5.99 -25.13
N ILE A 32 -1.12 -4.79 -24.75
CA ILE A 32 -2.24 -4.08 -25.38
C ILE A 32 -1.63 -2.85 -26.05
N ASP A 33 -1.83 -2.71 -27.36
CA ASP A 33 -1.17 -1.69 -28.18
C ASP A 33 -1.41 -0.27 -27.63
N ASP A 34 -2.64 0.04 -27.23
CA ASP A 34 -3.03 1.32 -26.63
C ASP A 34 -2.25 1.68 -25.34
N TYR A 35 -1.66 0.68 -24.67
CA TYR A 35 -0.91 0.84 -23.42
C TYR A 35 0.57 0.46 -23.54
N ALA A 36 1.05 0.12 -24.74
CA ALA A 36 2.40 -0.42 -24.93
C ALA A 36 3.48 0.58 -24.48
N GLU A 37 3.34 1.86 -24.86
CA GLU A 37 4.30 2.91 -24.47
C GLU A 37 4.35 3.09 -22.95
N PHE A 38 3.19 3.21 -22.31
CA PHE A 38 3.09 3.39 -20.86
C PHE A 38 3.68 2.19 -20.11
N SER A 39 3.38 0.97 -20.56
CA SER A 39 3.87 -0.26 -19.96
C SER A 39 5.39 -0.37 -20.07
N ALA A 40 5.95 -0.09 -21.25
CA ALA A 40 7.41 -0.10 -21.46
C ALA A 40 8.11 0.95 -20.59
N ALA A 41 7.57 2.17 -20.50
CA ALA A 41 8.10 3.22 -19.64
C ALA A 41 8.04 2.81 -18.14
N ARG A 42 6.95 2.16 -17.72
CA ARG A 42 6.78 1.67 -16.35
C ARG A 42 7.79 0.58 -16.00
N ILE A 43 7.96 -0.42 -16.86
CA ILE A 43 8.94 -1.50 -16.67
C ILE A 43 10.36 -0.91 -16.58
N LYS A 44 10.73 -0.04 -17.51
CA LYS A 44 12.03 0.64 -17.50
C LYS A 44 12.26 1.42 -16.21
N SER A 45 11.23 2.11 -15.71
CA SER A 45 11.30 2.82 -14.43
C SER A 45 11.50 1.86 -13.25
N LEU A 46 10.76 0.76 -13.18
CA LEU A 46 10.89 -0.23 -12.11
C LEU A 46 12.29 -0.86 -12.09
N ASP A 47 12.81 -1.27 -13.25
CA ASP A 47 14.15 -1.83 -13.38
C ASP A 47 15.23 -0.84 -12.90
N ALA A 48 15.12 0.43 -13.30
CA ALA A 48 16.05 1.48 -12.87
C ALA A 48 15.98 1.79 -11.37
N ASN A 49 14.87 1.43 -10.70
CA ASN A 49 14.66 1.64 -9.27
C ASN A 49 15.05 0.41 -8.43
N ASN A 50 15.51 -0.70 -9.03
CA ASN A 50 15.96 -1.85 -8.26
C ASN A 50 17.10 -1.45 -7.31
N HIS A 51 17.00 -1.84 -6.04
CA HIS A 51 17.86 -1.44 -4.93
C HIS A 51 18.04 0.08 -4.67
N GLN A 52 17.31 0.96 -5.38
CA GLN A 52 17.31 2.41 -5.16
C GLN A 52 16.19 2.89 -4.23
N GLN A 53 15.36 1.97 -3.72
CA GLN A 53 14.25 2.29 -2.83
C GLN A 53 14.75 2.94 -1.53
N ALA A 54 13.93 3.76 -0.86
CA ALA A 54 14.36 4.44 0.37
C ALA A 54 14.31 3.55 1.62
N GLY A 55 13.41 2.55 1.63
CA GLY A 55 13.18 1.70 2.79
C GLY A 55 14.28 0.69 3.05
N ASP A 56 14.60 0.51 4.33
CA ASP A 56 15.56 -0.47 4.83
C ASP A 56 14.84 -1.78 5.23
N PRO A 57 15.12 -2.92 4.57
CA PRO A 57 14.44 -4.18 4.85
C PRO A 57 14.70 -4.71 6.27
N GLN A 58 15.86 -4.44 6.88
CA GLN A 58 16.18 -4.89 8.23
C GLN A 58 15.32 -4.15 9.26
N LYS A 59 15.14 -2.84 9.08
CA LYS A 59 14.23 -2.05 9.92
C LYS A 59 12.78 -2.49 9.74
N PHE A 60 12.38 -2.84 8.53
CA PHE A 60 11.03 -3.34 8.26
C PHE A 60 10.78 -4.68 8.96
N ALA A 61 11.72 -5.62 8.86
CA ALA A 61 11.63 -6.91 9.54
C ALA A 61 11.52 -6.74 11.07
N LEU A 62 12.35 -5.88 11.66
CA LEU A 62 12.27 -5.58 13.09
C LEU A 62 10.91 -4.98 13.48
N ALA A 63 10.36 -4.07 12.67
CA ALA A 63 9.03 -3.51 12.91
C ALA A 63 7.94 -4.58 12.88
N ILE A 64 8.02 -5.56 11.97
CA ILE A 64 7.06 -6.69 11.90
C ILE A 64 7.15 -7.56 13.16
N VAL A 65 8.36 -7.90 13.62
CA VAL A 65 8.56 -8.69 14.85
C VAL A 65 7.99 -7.96 16.08
N ASN A 66 8.24 -6.66 16.18
CA ASN A 66 7.71 -5.83 17.25
C ASN A 66 6.18 -5.74 17.20
N LEU A 67 5.59 -5.63 16.00
CA LEU A 67 4.15 -5.62 15.80
C LEU A 67 3.51 -6.94 16.25
N ALA A 68 4.09 -8.08 15.87
CA ALA A 68 3.61 -9.39 16.25
C ALA A 68 3.66 -9.64 17.77
N SER A 69 4.63 -9.01 18.45
CA SER A 69 4.80 -9.08 19.91
C SER A 69 3.93 -8.08 20.68
N ASN A 70 3.18 -7.21 19.99
CA ASN A 70 2.37 -6.19 20.63
C ASN A 70 1.08 -6.78 21.23
N ASN A 71 0.73 -6.33 22.44
CA ASN A 71 -0.52 -6.72 23.08
C ASN A 71 -1.75 -6.14 22.36
N GLU A 72 -1.61 -4.99 21.73
CA GLU A 72 -2.68 -4.28 21.02
C GLU A 72 -2.14 -3.75 19.68
N PRO A 73 -1.86 -4.64 18.70
CA PRO A 73 -1.35 -4.21 17.42
C PRO A 73 -2.44 -3.47 16.63
N PRO A 74 -2.10 -2.40 15.88
CA PRO A 74 -3.06 -1.73 15.01
C PRO A 74 -3.55 -2.66 13.90
N VAL A 75 -4.79 -2.45 13.45
CA VAL A 75 -5.33 -3.14 12.26
C VAL A 75 -4.59 -2.72 11.00
N TRP A 76 -4.16 -1.46 10.92
CA TRP A 76 -3.48 -0.89 9.74
C TRP A 76 -2.18 -0.22 10.15
N LEU A 77 -1.09 -0.55 9.48
CA LEU A 77 0.22 0.06 9.70
C LEU A 77 0.83 0.52 8.38
N ALA A 78 1.18 1.80 8.27
CA ALA A 78 1.95 2.30 7.13
C ALA A 78 3.46 2.08 7.37
N GLY A 79 4.12 1.41 6.42
CA GLY A 79 5.54 1.06 6.51
C GLY A 79 6.44 2.05 5.78
N GLY A 80 7.28 2.78 6.51
CA GLY A 80 8.20 3.76 5.93
C GLY A 80 7.52 5.08 5.50
N SER A 81 8.33 6.09 5.18
CA SER A 81 7.85 7.45 4.88
C SER A 81 6.95 7.53 3.66
N GLU A 82 7.26 6.76 2.61
CA GLU A 82 6.43 6.71 1.42
C GLU A 82 5.09 6.02 1.68
N GLY A 83 5.10 4.89 2.39
CA GLY A 83 3.88 4.19 2.80
C GLY A 83 2.99 5.10 3.62
N TYR A 84 3.56 5.82 4.60
CA TYR A 84 2.85 6.83 5.40
C TYR A 84 2.21 7.91 4.54
N ARG A 85 2.98 8.52 3.63
CA ARG A 85 2.50 9.61 2.77
C ARG A 85 1.31 9.16 1.91
N VAL A 86 1.40 7.98 1.29
CA VAL A 86 0.31 7.44 0.44
C VAL A 86 -0.92 7.08 1.29
N PHE A 87 -0.70 6.47 2.45
CA PHE A 87 -1.77 6.08 3.37
C PHE A 87 -2.58 7.30 3.83
N VAL A 88 -1.91 8.35 4.32
CA VAL A 88 -2.56 9.58 4.78
C VAL A 88 -3.27 10.28 3.63
N ALA A 89 -2.62 10.44 2.48
CA ALA A 89 -3.23 11.09 1.31
C ALA A 89 -4.50 10.36 0.85
N LYS A 90 -4.55 9.02 0.92
CA LYS A 90 -5.75 8.26 0.59
C LYS A 90 -6.86 8.46 1.62
N ALA A 91 -6.53 8.46 2.90
CA ALA A 91 -7.49 8.70 3.97
C ALA A 91 -8.14 10.09 3.83
N ASP A 92 -7.34 11.12 3.59
CA ASP A 92 -7.83 12.48 3.36
C ASP A 92 -8.71 12.55 2.11
N ALA A 93 -8.29 11.98 0.98
CA ALA A 93 -9.09 11.98 -0.24
C ALA A 93 -10.45 11.26 -0.08
N LEU A 94 -10.49 10.17 0.70
CA LEU A 94 -11.75 9.47 0.99
C LEU A 94 -12.67 10.32 1.85
N ARG A 95 -12.14 10.93 2.92
CA ARG A 95 -12.90 11.85 3.79
C ARG A 95 -13.46 13.01 2.97
N ASP A 96 -12.61 13.67 2.19
CA ASP A 96 -12.99 14.84 1.40
C ASP A 96 -14.09 14.49 0.37
N ASN A 97 -14.03 13.31 -0.23
CA ASN A 97 -15.07 12.84 -1.14
C ASN A 97 -16.38 12.52 -0.40
N ALA A 98 -16.32 11.90 0.78
CA ALA A 98 -17.50 11.61 1.58
C ALA A 98 -18.22 12.90 2.00
N GLU A 99 -17.47 13.91 2.47
CA GLU A 99 -18.04 15.22 2.84
C GLU A 99 -18.63 15.94 1.62
N ARG A 100 -17.98 15.87 0.45
CA ARG A 100 -18.52 16.46 -0.80
C ARG A 100 -19.87 15.90 -1.20
N TRP A 101 -20.11 14.62 -0.93
CA TRP A 101 -21.34 13.90 -1.30
C TRP A 101 -22.21 13.55 -0.10
N LYS A 102 -22.03 14.26 1.02
CA LYS A 102 -22.74 13.99 2.27
C LYS A 102 -24.24 13.98 2.08
N ASP A 103 -24.79 15.04 1.49
CA ASP A 103 -26.25 15.20 1.31
C ASP A 103 -26.86 14.06 0.50
N VAL A 104 -26.18 13.65 -0.60
CA VAL A 104 -26.61 12.50 -1.42
C VAL A 104 -26.53 11.22 -0.60
N SER A 105 -25.45 11.01 0.14
CA SER A 105 -25.21 9.79 0.90
C SER A 105 -26.22 9.61 2.03
N THR A 106 -26.49 10.68 2.80
CA THR A 106 -27.42 10.64 3.94
C THR A 106 -28.89 10.68 3.52
N ALA A 107 -29.21 11.13 2.30
CA ALA A 107 -30.58 11.10 1.78
C ALA A 107 -31.07 9.69 1.40
N LEU A 108 -30.19 8.68 1.40
CA LEU A 108 -30.51 7.28 1.10
C LEU A 108 -31.15 6.52 2.26
N ASP A 109 -31.21 7.13 3.45
CA ASP A 109 -31.90 6.55 4.58
C ASP A 109 -33.41 6.42 4.30
N VAL A 110 -34.04 5.37 4.84
CA VAL A 110 -35.49 5.27 4.82
C VAL A 110 -36.06 6.44 5.61
N LYS A 111 -36.98 7.18 4.99
CA LYS A 111 -37.75 8.21 5.69
C LYS A 111 -38.98 7.54 6.30
N ASP A 112 -39.09 7.58 7.62
CA ASP A 112 -40.35 7.30 8.31
C ASP A 112 -41.43 8.33 7.89
#